data_AF-A0A934KZC1-F1
#
_entry.id   AF-A0A934KZC1-F1
#
_cell.length_a   1.000
_cell.length_b   1.000
_cell.length_c   1.000
_cell.angle_alpha   90.00
_cell.angle_beta   90.00
_cell.angle_gamma   90.00
#
_symmetry.space_group_name_H-M   'P 1'
#
loop_
_entity.id
_entity.type
_entity.pdbx_description
1 polymer ?
#
loop_
_entity_poly.entity_id
_entity_poly.type
_entity_poly.pdbx_seq_one_letter_code
_entity_poly.pdbx_strand_id
1 'polypeptide(L)' 'MKPIKKGQIVRFHTPNEDEDPNQTYVVLEVFEDKDRSRAKLYTLDTGLSFPPVMVIYIKDLVVDELLTNQLHRFINVEHH' A
#
# COMPACT_ATOMS: atom_id res chain seq x y z
N MET A 1 -5.67 -4.85 -14.15
CA MET A 1 -5.60 -4.52 -12.71
C MET A 1 -6.16 -3.12 -12.51
N LYS A 2 -6.81 -2.85 -11.37
CA LYS A 2 -7.24 -1.47 -11.05
C LYS A 2 -6.00 -0.59 -10.83
N PRO A 3 -6.07 0.71 -11.16
CA PRO A 3 -4.95 1.61 -10.95
C PRO A 3 -4.69 1.80 -9.46
N ILE A 4 -3.42 1.65 -9.05
CA ILE A 4 -2.98 1.97 -7.70
C ILE A 4 -2.87 3.49 -7.54
N LYS A 5 -3.35 3.99 -6.41
CA LYS A 5 -3.44 5.42 -6.07
C LYS A 5 -3.00 5.65 -4.64
N LYS A 6 -2.60 6.89 -4.35
CA LYS A 6 -2.34 7.37 -2.98
C LYS A 6 -3.53 7.09 -2.06
N GLY A 7 -3.22 6.69 -0.82
CA GLY A 7 -4.19 6.40 0.24
C GLY A 7 -4.73 4.97 0.24
N GLN A 8 -4.42 4.16 -0.77
CA GLN A 8 -4.84 2.77 -0.80
C GLN A 8 -3.95 1.88 0.08
N ILE A 9 -4.57 0.87 0.67
CA ILE A 9 -3.86 -0.25 1.31
C ILE A 9 -3.51 -1.28 0.23
N VAL A 10 -2.26 -1.71 0.22
CA VAL A 10 -1.73 -2.67 -0.75
C VAL A 10 -0.95 -3.78 -0.06
N ARG A 11 -0.78 -4.90 -0.77
CA ARG A 11 0.08 -6.04 -0.42
C ARG A 11 0.87 -6.48 -1.65
N PHE A 12 1.95 -7.21 -1.45
CA PHE A 12 2.64 -7.87 -2.56
C PHE A 12 1.77 -9.00 -3.13
N HIS A 13 1.67 -9.12 -4.45
CA HIS A 13 0.94 -10.24 -5.06
C HIS A 13 1.76 -11.53 -5.10
N THR A 14 3.09 -11.41 -4.98
CA THR A 14 4.05 -12.53 -4.91
C THR A 14 5.13 -12.18 -3.88
N PRO A 15 4.85 -12.35 -2.58
CA PRO A 15 5.87 -12.21 -1.55
C PRO A 15 6.94 -13.30 -1.69
N ASN A 16 8.15 -13.02 -1.22
CA ASN A 16 9.21 -14.03 -1.08
C ASN A 16 8.84 -15.06 0.01
N GLU A 17 9.49 -16.23 -0.01
CA GLU A 17 9.19 -17.33 0.94
C GLU A 17 9.39 -16.94 2.42
N ASP A 18 10.28 -15.98 2.67
CA ASP A 18 10.61 -15.43 3.99
C ASP A 18 9.82 -14.17 4.37
N GLU A 19 8.97 -13.67 3.47
CA GLU A 19 8.13 -12.48 3.71
C GLU A 19 6.74 -12.88 4.24
N ASP A 20 6.17 -12.05 5.12
CA ASP A 20 4.79 -12.23 5.57
C ASP A 20 3.81 -11.86 4.43
N PRO A 21 3.01 -12.82 3.89
CA PRO A 21 2.05 -12.54 2.83
C PRO A 21 0.91 -11.61 3.25
N ASN A 22 0.72 -11.40 4.55
CA ASN A 22 -0.29 -10.51 5.10
C ASN A 22 0.26 -9.12 5.41
N GLN A 23 1.57 -8.87 5.22
CA GLN A 23 2.16 -7.56 5.45
C GLN A 23 1.48 -6.52 4.55
N THR A 24 0.90 -5.51 5.18
CA THR A 24 0.21 -4.42 4.48
C THR A 24 1.05 -3.14 4.45
N TYR A 25 0.74 -2.32 3.45
CA TYR A 25 1.37 -1.04 3.23
C TYR A 25 0.33 -0.01 2.81
N VAL A 26 0.55 1.26 3.13
CA VAL A 26 -0.23 2.36 2.57
C VAL A 26 0.55 3.08 1.48
N VAL A 27 -0.10 3.36 0.36
CA VAL A 27 0.48 4.12 -0.75
C VAL A 27 0.54 5.60 -0.37
N LEU A 28 1.75 6.14 -0.21
CA LEU A 28 1.98 7.55 0.07
C LEU A 28 1.98 8.40 -1.21
N GLU A 29 2.51 7.85 -2.29
CA GLU A 29 2.71 8.55 -3.56
C GLU A 29 2.82 7.55 -4.71
N VAL A 30 2.41 7.97 -5.91
CA VAL A 30 2.57 7.22 -7.16
C VAL A 30 3.40 8.05 -8.12
N PHE A 31 4.47 7.46 -8.63
CA PHE A 31 5.34 8.03 -9.65
C PHE A 31 5.02 7.37 -10.99
N GLU A 32 4.53 8.16 -11.94
CA GLU A 32 4.35 7.72 -13.31
C GLU A 32 5.59 8.11 -14.12
N ASP A 33 6.40 7.11 -14.47
CA ASP A 33 7.50 7.26 -15.43
C ASP A 33 7.16 6.43 -16.67
N LYS A 34 7.52 6.92 -17.86
CA LYS A 34 6.95 6.49 -19.16
C LYS A 34 6.85 4.98 -19.35
N ASP A 35 7.81 4.22 -18.82
CA ASP A 35 7.86 2.77 -18.94
C ASP A 35 7.70 2.03 -17.60
N ARG A 36 7.68 2.72 -16.45
CA ARG A 36 7.74 2.08 -15.12
C ARG A 36 7.07 2.90 -14.03
N SER A 37 5.78 2.64 -13.77
CA SER A 37 5.08 3.21 -12.63
C SER A 37 5.55 2.59 -11.31
N ARG A 38 5.85 3.44 -10.32
CA ARG A 38 6.30 3.05 -8.98
C ARG A 38 5.40 3.69 -7.92
N ALA A 39 5.34 3.07 -6.74
CA ALA A 39 4.63 3.59 -5.58
C ALA A 39 5.59 3.74 -4.41
N LYS A 40 5.50 4.87 -3.69
CA LYS A 40 6.11 5.04 -2.38
C LYS A 40 5.16 4.48 -1.33
N LEU A 41 5.65 3.56 -0.52
CA LEU A 41 4.86 2.82 0.45
C LEU A 41 5.36 3.09 1.86
N TYR A 42 4.43 3.19 2.80
CA TYR A 42 4.72 3.16 4.24
C TYR A 42 4.26 1.81 4.80
N THR A 43 5.15 1.13 5.52
CA THR A 43 4.91 -0.22 6.05
C THR A 43 4.08 -0.16 7.33
N LEU A 44 2.98 -0.92 7.37
CA LEU A 44 2.07 -0.95 8.51
C LEU A 44 2.42 -2.08 9.48
N ASP A 45 1.92 -2.01 10.72
CA ASP A 45 1.89 -3.12 11.68
C ASP A 45 3.23 -3.82 11.98
N THR A 46 4.36 -3.14 11.80
CA THR A 46 5.70 -3.71 12.02
C THR A 46 6.14 -3.76 13.49
N GLY A 47 5.43 -3.05 14.39
CA GLY A 47 5.85 -2.85 15.78
C GLY A 47 7.09 -1.96 15.96
N LEU A 48 7.66 -1.42 14.86
CA LEU A 48 8.82 -0.53 14.91
C LEU A 48 8.39 0.90 15.23
N SER A 49 9.21 1.62 15.99
CA SER A 49 9.03 3.05 16.24
C SER A 49 9.22 3.90 14.97
N PHE A 50 10.02 3.40 14.02
CA PHE A 50 10.28 4.03 12.73
C PHE A 50 10.11 2.99 11.61
N PRO A 51 8.85 2.73 11.18
CA PRO A 51 8.59 1.79 10.10
C PRO A 51 9.24 2.24 8.78
N PRO A 52 9.73 1.29 7.97
CA PRO A 52 10.41 1.60 6.73
C PRO A 52 9.45 2.19 5.69
N VAL A 53 10.00 3.09 4.88
CA VAL A 53 9.37 3.64 3.68
C VAL A 53 10.13 3.11 2.46
N MET A 54 9.42 2.57 1.49
CA MET A 54 10.00 1.89 0.33
C MET A 54 9.40 2.36 -0.99
N VAL A 55 10.12 2.16 -2.09
CA VAL A 55 9.65 2.49 -3.45
C VAL A 55 9.62 1.22 -4.28
N ILE A 56 8.43 0.81 -4.71
CA ILE A 56 8.16 -0.50 -5.34
C ILE A 56 7.45 -0.31 -6.67
N TYR A 57 7.63 -1.24 -7.62
CA TYR A 57 6.88 -1.21 -8.87
C TYR A 57 5.41 -1.56 -8.63
N ILE A 58 4.50 -0.79 -9.21
CA ILE A 58 3.05 -1.00 -9.06
C ILE A 58 2.62 -2.39 -9.54
N LYS A 59 3.31 -2.94 -10.54
CA LYS A 59 3.01 -4.27 -11.08
C LYS A 59 3.12 -5.37 -10.01
N ASP A 60 3.96 -5.18 -8.99
CA ASP A 60 4.24 -6.17 -7.94
C ASP A 60 3.20 -6.11 -6.79
N LEU A 61 2.26 -5.15 -6.87
CA LEU A 61 1.32 -4.81 -5.80
C LEU A 61 -0.12 -5.14 -6.19
N VAL A 62 -0.91 -5.49 -5.19
CA VAL A 62 -2.37 -5.64 -5.29
C VAL A 62 -3.04 -4.79 -4.22
N VAL A 63 -4.16 -4.15 -4.57
CA VAL A 63 -4.96 -3.34 -3.64
C VAL A 63 -5.78 -4.25 -2.74
N ASP A 64 -5.72 -4.00 -1.44
CA ASP A 64 -6.68 -4.54 -0.48
C ASP A 64 -7.89 -3.61 -0.42
N GLU A 65 -8.89 -3.92 -1.24
CA GLU A 65 -10.09 -3.09 -1.40
C GLU A 65 -10.90 -3.00 -0.12
N LEU A 66 -10.98 -4.08 0.66
CA LEU A 66 -11.74 -4.11 1.90
C LEU A 66 -11.11 -3.16 2.92
N LEU A 67 -9.81 -3.31 3.19
CA LEU A 67 -9.10 -2.46 4.15
C LEU A 67 -9.07 -1.00 3.69
N THR A 68 -8.87 -0.75 2.40
CA THR A 68 -8.93 0.61 1.83
C THR A 68 -10.29 1.26 2.09
N ASN A 69 -11.38 0.55 1.82
CA ASN A 69 -12.73 1.07 2.04
C ASN A 69 -13.04 1.27 3.52
N GLN A 70 -12.56 0.38 4.39
CA GLN A 70 -12.70 0.53 5.84
C GLN A 70 -11.94 1.76 6.35
N LEU A 71 -10.69 1.97 5.91
CA LEU A 71 -9.90 3.15 6.27
C LEU A 71 -10.60 4.44 5.84
N HIS A 72 -11.05 4.53 4.58
CA HIS A 72 -11.78 5.69 4.10
C HIS A 72 -13.07 5.94 4.88
N ARG A 73 -13.82 4.88 5.21
CA ARG A 73 -15.03 5.00 6.04
C ARG A 73 -14.69 5.52 7.43
N PHE A 74 -13.66 5.00 8.07
CA PHE A 74 -13.25 5.42 9.41
C PHE A 74 -12.88 6.90 9.43
N ILE A 75 -12.02 7.34 8.50
CA ILE A 75 -11.63 8.76 8.37
C ILE A 75 -12.86 9.66 8.13
N ASN A 76 -13.79 9.25 7.27
CA ASN A 76 -14.97 10.06 6.96
C ASN A 76 -15.99 10.14 8.11
N VAL A 77 -16.10 9.10 8.94
CA VAL A 77 -16.99 9.08 10.11
C VAL A 77 -16.48 10.02 11.21
N GLU A 78 -15.17 10.13 11.40
CA GLU A 78 -14.54 11.06 12.37
C GLU A 78 -14.68 12.55 11.97
N HIS A 79 -15.21 12.84 10.77
CA HIS A 79 -15.42 14.19 10.26
C HIS A 79 -16.89 14.63 10.22
N HIS A 80 -17.80 13.89 10.88
CA HIS A 80 -19.22 14.23 11.06
C HIS A 80 -19.55 14.39 12.55
#